data_AF-A0A965ZZ94-F1
#
_entry.id   AF-A0A965ZZ94-F1
#
_cell.length_a   1.000
_cell.length_b   1.000
_cell.length_c   1.000
_cell.angle_alpha   90.00
_cell.angle_beta   90.00
_cell.angle_gamma   90.00
#
_symmetry.space_group_name_H-M   'P 1'
#
loop_
_entity.id
_entity.type
_entity.pdbx_description
1 polymer ?
#
loop_
_entity_poly.entity_id
_entity_poly.type
_entity_poly.pdbx_seq_one_letter_code
_entity_poly.pdbx_strand_id
1 'polypeptide(L)'
;MVRIKRRLKIVLVSALVILLAVGAWLYYVVYLSTGSAIERAEGLLFRRMQVTRVDDQGTHRFFFVTNRRLNEANGDLEQKFDNQREDILKFGYFDSSLEPDLGLGIIFNPAEWFQIEQTRIRDVQPLESSAFVEQLQKYVQASPRRALLLVVHGFREQFPSALHKTAFLGHQLDIDTPVMVFDWPGNQGSTLRGYRRAREVAKQSGVDLARAMALIIDEVRPERLWLVANSMGAQVVADAFSVLYRQARFSDTETEIEDVVLTAPDVGHEDFDTNFKPKINALVKDLTVYVSSNDRALVMSRLINRERRRGESTLGAEHFEEAVKIAEFIEPNSQRITMVDVTPVNRTRNFHNFSLETPEYFDDLYLRLTNADTPSSRLLYSTRNSDGKTYWVITRSR
;
A
#
# COMPACT_ATOMS: atom_id res chain seq x y z
N MET A 1 0.10 -10.96 65.13
CA MET A 1 -1.21 -10.62 64.51
C MET A 1 -1.23 -9.29 63.73
N VAL A 2 -0.52 -8.23 64.17
CA VAL A 2 -0.54 -6.89 63.53
C VAL A 2 0.14 -6.82 62.15
N ARG A 3 1.25 -7.55 61.94
CA ARG A 3 1.99 -7.54 60.66
C ARG A 3 1.23 -8.18 59.49
N ILE A 4 0.40 -9.20 59.75
CA ILE A 4 -0.41 -9.91 58.73
C ILE A 4 -1.53 -8.99 58.21
N LYS A 5 -2.22 -8.29 59.12
CA LYS A 5 -3.26 -7.31 58.74
C LYS A 5 -2.71 -6.16 57.90
N ARG A 6 -1.46 -5.74 58.13
CA ARG A 6 -0.81 -4.68 57.33
C ARG A 6 -0.45 -5.16 55.92
N ARG A 7 0.05 -6.40 55.76
CA ARG A 7 0.33 -6.99 54.44
C ARG A 7 -0.95 -7.22 53.62
N LEU A 8 -2.02 -7.69 54.26
CA LEU A 8 -3.31 -7.89 53.59
C LEU A 8 -3.89 -6.57 53.07
N LYS A 9 -3.80 -5.49 53.86
CA LYS A 9 -4.20 -4.14 53.41
C LYS A 9 -3.40 -3.65 52.21
N ILE A 10 -2.09 -3.90 52.17
CA ILE A 10 -1.25 -3.50 51.04
C ILE A 10 -1.68 -4.26 49.78
N VAL A 11 -1.91 -5.57 49.86
CA VAL A 11 -2.36 -6.38 48.71
C VAL A 11 -3.71 -5.90 48.19
N LEU A 12 -4.67 -5.62 49.09
CA LEU A 12 -5.99 -5.11 48.71
C LEU A 12 -5.93 -3.73 48.05
N VAL A 13 -5.09 -2.83 48.57
CA VAL A 13 -4.88 -1.50 47.97
C VAL A 13 -4.20 -1.62 46.60
N SER A 14 -3.18 -2.47 46.47
CA SER A 14 -2.53 -2.72 45.16
C SER A 14 -3.51 -3.32 44.14
N ALA A 15 -4.35 -4.27 44.55
CA ALA A 15 -5.36 -4.86 43.69
C ALA A 15 -6.41 -3.83 43.24
N LEU A 16 -6.84 -2.94 44.15
CA LEU A 16 -7.76 -1.86 43.83
C LEU A 16 -7.15 -0.84 42.86
N VAL A 17 -5.87 -0.48 43.04
CA VAL A 17 -5.14 0.40 42.12
C VAL A 17 -5.02 -0.23 40.73
N ILE A 18 -4.72 -1.53 40.65
CA ILE A 18 -4.67 -2.24 39.37
C ILE A 18 -6.05 -2.25 38.71
N LEU A 19 -7.12 -2.55 39.45
CA LEU A 19 -8.49 -2.54 38.92
C LEU A 19 -8.91 -1.15 38.42
N LEU A 20 -8.58 -0.08 39.15
CA LEU A 20 -8.85 1.29 38.73
C LEU A 20 -8.03 1.68 37.49
N ALA A 21 -6.77 1.26 37.42
CA ALA A 21 -5.92 1.49 36.24
C ALA A 21 -6.46 0.74 35.00
N VAL A 22 -6.90 -0.52 35.18
CA VAL A 22 -7.53 -1.32 34.12
C VAL A 22 -8.87 -0.70 33.71
N GLY A 23 -9.68 -0.22 34.66
CA GLY A 23 -10.95 0.45 34.39
C GLY A 23 -10.78 1.78 33.66
N ALA A 24 -9.81 2.61 34.07
CA ALA A 24 -9.47 3.86 33.39
C ALA A 24 -8.90 3.60 31.98
N TRP A 25 -8.10 2.55 31.82
CA TRP A 25 -7.59 2.11 30.52
C TRP A 25 -8.71 1.61 29.60
N LEU A 26 -9.62 0.77 30.11
CA LEU A 26 -10.82 0.32 29.38
C LEU A 26 -11.72 1.49 28.98
N TYR A 27 -11.98 2.43 29.90
CA TYR A 27 -12.73 3.64 29.62
C TYR A 27 -12.05 4.47 28.52
N TYR A 28 -10.73 4.68 28.62
CA TYR A 28 -9.97 5.40 27.61
C TYR A 28 -10.04 4.72 26.24
N VAL A 29 -9.89 3.40 26.18
CA VAL A 29 -9.95 2.62 24.93
C VAL A 29 -11.35 2.62 24.32
N VAL A 30 -12.41 2.42 25.12
CA VAL A 30 -13.79 2.27 24.63
C VAL A 30 -14.46 3.62 24.33
N TYR A 31 -14.27 4.64 25.17
CA TYR A 31 -14.93 5.93 25.00
C TYR A 31 -14.22 6.86 24.00
N LEU A 32 -12.88 6.85 23.90
CA LEU A 32 -12.24 7.58 22.80
C LEU A 32 -12.46 6.88 21.46
N SER A 33 -12.47 5.54 21.41
CA SER A 33 -12.74 4.82 20.16
C SER A 33 -14.16 5.02 19.64
N THR A 34 -15.16 5.21 20.53
CA THR A 34 -16.52 5.59 20.13
C THR A 34 -16.61 7.02 19.64
N GLY A 35 -15.86 7.98 20.21
CA GLY A 35 -15.74 9.33 19.64
C GLY A 35 -15.18 9.31 18.21
N SER A 36 -14.09 8.56 17.99
CA SER A 36 -13.56 8.32 16.63
C SER A 36 -14.52 7.50 15.76
N ALA A 37 -15.34 6.62 16.32
CA ALA A 37 -16.36 5.88 15.57
C ALA A 37 -17.51 6.80 15.12
N ILE A 38 -17.87 7.81 15.92
CA ILE A 38 -18.87 8.83 15.56
C ILE A 38 -18.33 9.75 14.46
N GLU A 39 -17.11 10.28 14.58
CA GLU A 39 -16.47 11.05 13.49
C GLU A 39 -16.36 10.21 12.19
N ARG A 40 -16.07 8.91 12.30
CA ARG A 40 -16.06 7.98 11.15
C ARG A 40 -17.46 7.70 10.58
N ALA A 41 -18.49 7.62 11.44
CA ALA A 41 -19.89 7.49 11.03
C ALA A 41 -20.42 8.76 10.35
N GLU A 42 -19.98 9.94 10.79
CA GLU A 42 -20.26 11.20 10.11
C GLU A 42 -19.53 11.30 8.77
N GLY A 43 -18.29 10.81 8.66
CA GLY A 43 -17.56 10.68 7.39
C GLY A 43 -18.21 9.69 6.40
N LEU A 44 -18.88 8.64 6.91
CA LEU A 44 -19.65 7.69 6.09
C LEU A 44 -20.85 8.35 5.39
N LEU A 45 -21.44 9.41 5.96
CA LEU A 45 -22.56 10.16 5.36
C LEU A 45 -22.14 11.03 4.17
N PHE A 46 -20.84 11.35 4.03
CA PHE A 46 -20.30 12.24 3.00
C PHE A 46 -19.22 11.60 2.13
N ARG A 47 -19.29 10.28 1.91
CA ARG A 47 -18.34 9.61 1.02
C ARG A 47 -18.47 10.07 -0.42
N ARG A 48 -17.32 10.27 -1.04
CA ARG A 48 -17.20 10.67 -2.44
C ARG A 48 -17.28 9.47 -3.38
N MET A 49 -17.02 8.25 -2.92
CA MET A 49 -17.10 7.01 -3.71
C MET A 49 -18.55 6.64 -4.14
N GLN A 50 -19.18 7.45 -4.98
CA GLN A 50 -20.54 7.19 -5.47
C GLN A 50 -20.54 6.29 -6.69
N VAL A 51 -19.53 6.42 -7.56
CA VAL A 51 -19.41 5.66 -8.81
C VAL A 51 -19.35 4.16 -8.58
N THR A 52 -18.62 3.72 -7.56
CA THR A 52 -18.44 2.29 -7.23
C THR A 52 -19.48 1.77 -6.24
N ARG A 53 -20.40 2.59 -5.75
CA ARG A 53 -21.41 2.18 -4.76
C ARG A 53 -22.40 1.20 -5.38
N VAL A 54 -22.60 0.06 -4.73
CA VAL A 54 -23.49 -1.03 -5.19
C VAL A 54 -24.85 -0.96 -4.51
N ASP A 55 -24.88 -0.55 -3.24
CA ASP A 55 -26.11 -0.49 -2.44
C ASP A 55 -26.11 0.71 -1.49
N ASP A 56 -27.27 0.95 -0.88
CA ASP A 56 -27.44 1.99 0.12
C ASP A 56 -26.73 1.69 1.46
N GLN A 57 -26.30 0.43 1.67
CA GLN A 57 -25.63 -0.04 2.89
C GLN A 57 -24.11 0.27 2.89
N GLY A 58 -23.62 0.97 1.87
CA GLY A 58 -22.21 1.35 1.78
C GLY A 58 -21.31 0.24 1.27
N THR A 59 -21.86 -0.70 0.51
CA THR A 59 -21.07 -1.68 -0.27
C THR A 59 -20.54 -1.00 -1.53
N HIS A 60 -19.26 -1.22 -1.84
CA HIS A 60 -18.58 -0.66 -3.01
C HIS A 60 -17.90 -1.76 -3.82
N ARG A 61 -17.92 -1.63 -5.14
CA ARG A 61 -17.32 -2.57 -6.08
C ARG A 61 -15.88 -2.22 -6.39
N PHE A 62 -15.06 -3.27 -6.39
CA PHE A 62 -13.65 -3.25 -6.75
C PHE A 62 -13.38 -4.31 -7.80
N PHE A 63 -12.31 -4.12 -8.58
CA PHE A 63 -11.94 -5.05 -9.66
C PHE A 63 -10.64 -5.77 -9.32
N PHE A 64 -10.45 -6.97 -9.86
CA PHE A 64 -9.19 -7.67 -9.75
C PHE A 64 -8.78 -8.34 -11.05
N VAL A 65 -7.47 -8.41 -11.25
CA VAL A 65 -6.83 -9.28 -12.22
C VAL A 65 -5.79 -10.10 -11.47
N THR A 66 -5.78 -11.41 -11.65
CA THR A 66 -4.80 -12.28 -11.00
C THR A 66 -4.19 -13.27 -11.98
N ASN A 67 -2.89 -13.50 -11.84
CA ASN A 67 -2.17 -14.59 -12.51
C ASN A 67 -1.98 -15.81 -11.58
N ARG A 68 -2.69 -15.87 -10.44
CA ARG A 68 -2.69 -17.05 -9.58
C ARG A 68 -3.41 -18.23 -10.23
N ARG A 69 -2.99 -19.43 -9.88
CA ARG A 69 -3.73 -20.65 -10.22
C ARG A 69 -5.04 -20.71 -9.45
N LEU A 70 -6.11 -21.00 -10.18
CA LEU A 70 -7.40 -21.30 -9.57
C LEU A 70 -7.31 -22.66 -8.90
N ASN A 71 -7.63 -22.73 -7.61
CA ASN A 71 -7.61 -23.98 -6.85
C ASN A 71 -9.03 -24.53 -6.71
N GLU A 72 -9.93 -23.79 -6.03
CA GLU A 72 -11.33 -24.19 -5.86
C GLU A 72 -12.29 -23.11 -6.35
N ALA A 73 -12.87 -23.29 -7.54
CA ALA A 73 -13.74 -22.29 -8.18
C ALA A 73 -14.90 -21.83 -7.28
N ASN A 74 -15.48 -22.78 -6.53
CA ASN A 74 -16.62 -22.61 -5.62
C ASN A 74 -16.21 -22.72 -4.13
N GLY A 75 -14.91 -22.72 -3.83
CA GLY A 75 -14.41 -22.73 -2.45
C GLY A 75 -14.56 -21.36 -1.79
N ASP A 76 -14.30 -21.33 -0.49
CA ASP A 76 -14.23 -20.07 0.26
C ASP A 76 -13.14 -19.15 -0.33
N LEU A 77 -13.19 -17.86 -0.02
CA LEU A 77 -12.24 -16.86 -0.53
C LEU A 77 -10.78 -17.28 -0.33
N GLU A 78 -10.46 -17.90 0.80
CA GLU A 78 -9.13 -18.43 1.15
C GLU A 78 -8.67 -19.59 0.25
N GLN A 79 -9.59 -20.33 -0.36
CA GLN A 79 -9.32 -21.54 -1.14
C GLN A 79 -9.41 -21.30 -2.66
N LYS A 80 -9.95 -20.14 -3.07
CA LYS A 80 -10.24 -19.84 -4.48
C LYS A 80 -8.98 -19.83 -5.34
N PHE A 81 -7.93 -19.16 -4.87
CA PHE A 81 -6.63 -19.04 -5.56
C PHE A 81 -5.48 -19.44 -4.65
N ASP A 82 -4.56 -20.24 -5.18
CA ASP A 82 -3.38 -20.66 -4.42
C ASP A 82 -2.20 -19.69 -4.57
N ASN A 83 -1.00 -20.13 -4.18
CA ASN A 83 0.23 -19.35 -4.28
C ASN A 83 1.09 -19.71 -5.50
N GLN A 84 0.55 -20.41 -6.50
CA GLN A 84 1.22 -20.72 -7.75
C GLN A 84 0.80 -19.72 -8.83
N ARG A 85 1.74 -19.41 -9.72
CA ARG A 85 1.50 -18.59 -10.92
C ARG A 85 1.03 -19.47 -12.08
N GLU A 86 0.15 -18.93 -12.89
CA GLU A 86 -0.21 -19.43 -14.22
C GLU A 86 -0.05 -18.34 -15.28
N ASP A 87 0.13 -18.73 -16.54
CA ASP A 87 0.27 -17.80 -17.67
C ASP A 87 -1.07 -17.21 -18.14
N ILE A 88 -2.18 -17.66 -17.55
CA ILE A 88 -3.55 -17.21 -17.88
C ILE A 88 -4.02 -16.23 -16.82
N LEU A 89 -4.28 -15.00 -17.26
CA LEU A 89 -4.91 -13.96 -16.46
C LEU A 89 -6.38 -14.29 -16.19
N LYS A 90 -6.80 -14.07 -14.95
CA LYS A 90 -8.18 -14.25 -14.50
C LYS A 90 -8.70 -12.91 -14.03
N PHE A 91 -9.88 -12.56 -14.51
CA PHE A 91 -10.51 -11.26 -14.28
C PHE A 91 -11.71 -11.44 -13.36
N GLY A 92 -12.06 -10.38 -12.65
CA GLY A 92 -13.26 -10.41 -11.82
C GLY A 92 -13.49 -9.12 -11.07
N TYR A 93 -14.52 -9.16 -10.24
CA TYR A 93 -14.82 -8.10 -9.28
C TYR A 93 -15.06 -8.70 -7.89
N PHE A 94 -14.98 -7.84 -6.90
CA PHE A 94 -15.43 -8.13 -5.55
C PHE A 94 -16.09 -6.89 -4.97
N ASP A 95 -17.07 -7.11 -4.12
CA ASP A 95 -17.75 -6.05 -3.42
C ASP A 95 -17.22 -6.00 -1.98
N SER A 96 -17.17 -4.82 -1.38
CA SER A 96 -16.68 -4.67 -0.01
C SER A 96 -17.45 -3.59 0.75
N SER A 97 -17.69 -3.84 2.03
CA SER A 97 -18.29 -2.88 2.97
C SER A 97 -17.36 -2.66 4.15
N LEU A 98 -17.35 -1.45 4.71
CA LEU A 98 -16.66 -1.18 5.97
C LEU A 98 -17.58 -1.47 7.16
N GLU A 99 -17.17 -2.37 8.04
CA GLU A 99 -17.83 -2.69 9.31
C GLU A 99 -16.89 -2.26 10.45
N PRO A 100 -17.15 -1.14 11.15
CA PRO A 100 -16.32 -0.74 12.28
C PRO A 100 -16.49 -1.72 13.46
N ASP A 101 -15.44 -2.46 13.83
CA ASP A 101 -15.44 -3.29 15.05
C ASP A 101 -15.21 -2.46 16.32
N LEU A 102 -15.67 -3.00 17.47
CA LEU A 102 -15.62 -2.46 18.83
C LEU A 102 -14.20 -2.24 19.40
N GLY A 103 -13.14 -2.45 18.61
CA GLY A 103 -11.77 -2.09 18.98
C GLY A 103 -11.01 -3.17 19.76
N LEU A 104 -11.55 -4.39 19.87
CA LEU A 104 -10.93 -5.45 20.67
C LEU A 104 -9.73 -6.10 19.97
N GLY A 105 -9.70 -6.15 18.64
CA GLY A 105 -8.55 -6.75 17.93
C GLY A 105 -7.29 -5.87 17.90
N ILE A 106 -7.36 -4.57 18.30
CA ILE A 106 -6.19 -3.72 18.59
C ILE A 106 -5.27 -4.40 19.62
N ILE A 107 -5.83 -5.18 20.55
CA ILE A 107 -5.10 -5.80 21.65
C ILE A 107 -4.26 -6.99 21.17
N PHE A 108 -4.74 -7.74 20.16
CA PHE A 108 -4.16 -9.03 19.77
C PHE A 108 -3.27 -8.93 18.53
N ASN A 109 -3.69 -8.19 17.49
CA ASN A 109 -2.86 -7.95 16.31
C ASN A 109 -3.25 -6.62 15.62
N PRO A 110 -2.66 -5.48 16.02
CA PRO A 110 -3.08 -4.16 15.55
C PRO A 110 -3.06 -4.03 14.02
N ALA A 111 -2.04 -4.57 13.35
CA ALA A 111 -1.86 -4.39 11.91
C ALA A 111 -2.86 -5.22 11.08
N GLU A 112 -3.15 -6.47 11.46
CA GLU A 112 -4.22 -7.26 10.83
C GLU A 112 -5.61 -6.69 11.17
N TRP A 113 -5.77 -6.20 12.41
CA TRP A 113 -7.01 -5.59 12.88
C TRP A 113 -7.46 -4.39 12.04
N PHE A 114 -6.54 -3.47 11.72
CA PHE A 114 -6.89 -2.30 10.91
C PHE A 114 -7.40 -2.65 9.50
N GLN A 115 -7.02 -3.81 8.94
CA GLN A 115 -7.25 -4.15 7.54
C GLN A 115 -8.39 -5.17 7.35
N ILE A 116 -8.32 -6.29 8.07
CA ILE A 116 -9.21 -7.44 7.88
C ILE A 116 -10.50 -7.26 8.66
N GLU A 117 -10.44 -6.75 9.90
CA GLU A 117 -11.65 -6.60 10.72
C GLU A 117 -12.51 -5.40 10.30
N GLN A 118 -11.94 -4.43 9.58
CA GLN A 118 -12.72 -3.28 9.12
C GLN A 118 -13.39 -3.51 7.77
N THR A 119 -12.83 -4.35 6.89
CA THR A 119 -13.38 -4.56 5.54
C THR A 119 -13.99 -5.95 5.43
N ARG A 120 -15.21 -6.04 4.94
CA ARG A 120 -15.86 -7.32 4.67
C ARG A 120 -15.99 -7.54 3.17
N ILE A 121 -15.22 -8.49 2.65
CA ILE A 121 -15.32 -8.89 1.25
C ILE A 121 -16.60 -9.68 1.02
N ARG A 122 -17.31 -9.33 -0.05
CA ARG A 122 -18.57 -9.89 -0.50
C ARG A 122 -18.48 -10.13 -2.01
N ASP A 123 -19.29 -11.06 -2.50
CA ASP A 123 -19.52 -11.31 -3.93
C ASP A 123 -18.26 -11.31 -4.83
N VAL A 124 -17.35 -12.25 -4.61
CA VAL A 124 -16.14 -12.40 -5.44
C VAL A 124 -16.48 -13.20 -6.70
N GLN A 125 -16.70 -12.51 -7.81
CA GLN A 125 -17.16 -13.11 -9.06
C GLN A 125 -16.08 -13.07 -10.15
N PRO A 126 -15.76 -14.22 -10.77
CA PRO A 126 -14.94 -14.23 -11.97
C PRO A 126 -15.70 -13.62 -13.14
N LEU A 127 -14.99 -12.93 -14.02
CA LEU A 127 -15.51 -12.39 -15.26
C LEU A 127 -14.68 -12.89 -16.44
N GLU A 128 -15.35 -13.10 -17.57
CA GLU A 128 -14.68 -13.20 -18.86
C GLU A 128 -14.03 -11.86 -19.21
N SER A 129 -12.93 -11.89 -19.97
CA SER A 129 -12.13 -10.70 -20.28
C SER A 129 -12.96 -9.57 -20.91
N SER A 130 -13.86 -9.89 -21.84
CA SER A 130 -14.73 -8.90 -22.49
C SER A 130 -15.74 -8.27 -21.51
N ALA A 131 -16.35 -9.08 -20.64
CA ALA A 131 -17.27 -8.60 -19.62
C ALA A 131 -16.55 -7.75 -18.56
N PHE A 132 -15.31 -8.09 -18.22
CA PHE A 132 -14.46 -7.30 -17.34
C PHE A 132 -14.19 -5.91 -17.94
N VAL A 133 -13.74 -5.85 -19.19
CA VAL A 133 -13.49 -4.57 -19.89
C VAL A 133 -14.75 -3.74 -19.96
N GLU A 134 -15.88 -4.33 -20.38
CA GLU A 134 -17.16 -3.61 -20.51
C GLU A 134 -17.62 -3.03 -19.17
N GLN A 135 -17.55 -3.81 -18.08
CA GLN A 135 -17.94 -3.31 -16.77
C GLN A 135 -16.98 -2.23 -16.28
N LEU A 136 -15.68 -2.47 -16.32
CA LEU A 136 -14.69 -1.51 -15.84
C LEU A 136 -14.76 -0.19 -16.60
N GLN A 137 -14.96 -0.24 -17.92
CA GLN A 137 -15.15 0.94 -18.77
C GLN A 137 -16.36 1.77 -18.34
N LYS A 138 -17.48 1.15 -17.95
CA LYS A 138 -18.65 1.88 -17.44
C LYS A 138 -18.32 2.68 -16.17
N TYR A 139 -17.61 2.07 -15.21
CA TYR A 139 -17.20 2.77 -13.99
C TYR A 139 -16.17 3.87 -14.29
N VAL A 140 -15.23 3.62 -15.21
CA VAL A 140 -14.26 4.64 -15.64
C VAL A 140 -14.99 5.83 -16.28
N GLN A 141 -15.95 5.60 -17.18
CA GLN A 141 -16.72 6.67 -17.82
C GLN A 141 -17.60 7.45 -16.83
N ALA A 142 -18.10 6.81 -15.78
CA ALA A 142 -18.87 7.46 -14.73
C ALA A 142 -18.00 8.25 -13.74
N SER A 143 -16.69 7.97 -13.64
CA SER A 143 -15.77 8.72 -12.79
C SER A 143 -15.65 10.18 -13.24
N PRO A 144 -15.72 11.16 -12.32
CA PRO A 144 -15.57 12.59 -12.65
C PRO A 144 -14.25 12.94 -13.34
N ARG A 145 -13.22 12.10 -13.18
CA ARG A 145 -11.89 12.27 -13.78
C ARG A 145 -11.61 11.29 -14.92
N ARG A 146 -12.59 10.46 -15.28
CA ARG A 146 -12.44 9.33 -16.21
C ARG A 146 -11.20 8.48 -15.90
N ALA A 147 -10.95 8.30 -14.60
CA ALA A 147 -9.72 7.72 -14.09
C ALA A 147 -9.89 6.24 -13.74
N LEU A 148 -8.77 5.54 -13.54
CA LEU A 148 -8.69 4.21 -12.96
C LEU A 148 -7.49 4.15 -12.03
N LEU A 149 -7.69 3.66 -10.79
CA LEU A 149 -6.59 3.37 -9.87
C LEU A 149 -6.25 1.88 -9.91
N LEU A 150 -5.03 1.56 -10.35
CA LEU A 150 -4.45 0.22 -10.33
C LEU A 150 -3.51 0.07 -9.12
N VAL A 151 -3.71 -1.00 -8.34
CA VAL A 151 -2.95 -1.30 -7.13
C VAL A 151 -2.15 -2.58 -7.30
N VAL A 152 -0.88 -2.57 -6.88
CA VAL A 152 0.01 -3.74 -6.87
C VAL A 152 0.65 -3.90 -5.49
N HIS A 153 0.20 -4.91 -4.74
CA HIS A 153 0.72 -5.21 -3.40
C HIS A 153 2.07 -5.95 -3.44
N GLY A 154 2.71 -6.04 -2.28
CA GLY A 154 4.09 -6.54 -2.14
C GLY A 154 4.24 -8.01 -1.80
N PHE A 155 5.39 -8.34 -1.21
CA PHE A 155 5.75 -9.71 -0.81
C PHE A 155 4.86 -10.22 0.35
N ARG A 156 4.67 -11.55 0.42
CA ARG A 156 3.83 -12.25 1.42
C ARG A 156 2.34 -11.92 1.35
N GLU A 157 1.88 -11.45 0.20
CA GLU A 157 0.47 -11.21 -0.02
C GLU A 157 -0.29 -12.50 -0.38
N GLN A 158 -1.39 -12.74 0.32
CA GLN A 158 -2.38 -13.77 -0.01
C GLN A 158 -3.54 -13.11 -0.77
N PHE A 159 -4.23 -13.86 -1.64
CA PHE A 159 -5.32 -13.30 -2.45
C PHE A 159 -6.39 -12.58 -1.61
N PRO A 160 -6.92 -13.17 -0.51
CA PRO A 160 -7.92 -12.48 0.31
C PRO A 160 -7.40 -11.18 0.91
N SER A 161 -6.19 -11.23 1.47
CA SER A 161 -5.51 -10.06 2.06
C SER A 161 -5.27 -8.95 1.01
N ALA A 162 -4.94 -9.31 -0.24
CA ALA A 162 -4.83 -8.34 -1.34
C ALA A 162 -6.16 -7.62 -1.60
N LEU A 163 -7.29 -8.34 -1.57
CA LEU A 163 -8.62 -7.74 -1.74
C LEU A 163 -8.97 -6.81 -0.57
N HIS A 164 -8.78 -7.26 0.67
CA HIS A 164 -9.01 -6.46 1.88
C HIS A 164 -8.20 -5.15 1.87
N LYS A 165 -6.89 -5.23 1.58
CA LYS A 165 -6.01 -4.05 1.49
C LYS A 165 -6.43 -3.08 0.40
N THR A 166 -6.88 -3.60 -0.74
CA THR A 166 -7.35 -2.78 -1.86
C THR A 166 -8.65 -2.07 -1.51
N ALA A 167 -9.61 -2.76 -0.91
CA ALA A 167 -10.85 -2.14 -0.42
C ALA A 167 -10.56 -1.08 0.64
N PHE A 168 -9.69 -1.40 1.60
CA PHE A 168 -9.27 -0.45 2.64
C PHE A 168 -8.64 0.80 2.03
N LEU A 169 -7.68 0.64 1.12
CA LEU A 169 -7.05 1.76 0.40
C LEU A 169 -8.08 2.62 -0.32
N GLY A 170 -9.00 1.99 -1.08
CA GLY A 170 -10.05 2.72 -1.78
C GLY A 170 -10.92 3.53 -0.84
N HIS A 171 -11.39 2.92 0.25
CA HIS A 171 -12.20 3.60 1.25
C HIS A 171 -11.48 4.72 2.00
N GLN A 172 -10.17 4.58 2.27
CA GLN A 172 -9.38 5.62 2.93
C GLN A 172 -9.09 6.78 1.99
N LEU A 173 -8.82 6.50 0.71
CA LEU A 173 -8.61 7.54 -0.29
C LEU A 173 -9.89 8.32 -0.59
N ASP A 174 -11.05 7.65 -0.53
CA ASP A 174 -12.36 8.25 -0.85
C ASP A 174 -12.32 9.03 -2.18
N ILE A 175 -11.72 8.41 -3.21
CA ILE A 175 -11.69 8.91 -4.58
C ILE A 175 -12.88 8.36 -5.35
N ASP A 176 -13.60 9.21 -6.08
CA ASP A 176 -14.77 8.80 -6.88
C ASP A 176 -14.35 8.17 -8.23
N THR A 177 -13.60 7.08 -8.13
CA THR A 177 -12.90 6.42 -9.24
C THR A 177 -12.89 4.91 -9.02
N PRO A 178 -13.08 4.07 -10.05
CA PRO A 178 -12.89 2.63 -9.90
C PRO A 178 -11.46 2.29 -9.44
N VAL A 179 -11.36 1.36 -8.50
CA VAL A 179 -10.10 0.83 -7.99
C VAL A 179 -9.99 -0.64 -8.34
N MET A 180 -8.84 -1.04 -8.85
CA MET A 180 -8.54 -2.42 -9.19
C MET A 180 -7.20 -2.88 -8.61
N VAL A 181 -7.08 -4.17 -8.34
CA VAL A 181 -5.82 -4.79 -7.92
C VAL A 181 -5.32 -5.75 -9.00
N PHE A 182 -4.03 -5.64 -9.33
CA PHE A 182 -3.31 -6.75 -9.95
C PHE A 182 -2.68 -7.59 -8.85
N ASP A 183 -3.29 -8.73 -8.57
CA ASP A 183 -2.81 -9.68 -7.58
C ASP A 183 -1.88 -10.72 -8.25
N TRP A 184 -0.77 -11.00 -7.56
CA TRP A 184 0.25 -11.94 -8.00
C TRP A 184 0.69 -12.82 -6.82
N PRO A 185 1.25 -14.04 -7.06
CA PRO A 185 1.58 -14.99 -6.00
C PRO A 185 2.83 -14.59 -5.19
N GLY A 186 2.76 -13.48 -4.48
CA GLY A 186 3.83 -12.95 -3.63
C GLY A 186 4.08 -13.73 -2.34
N ASN A 187 3.20 -14.63 -1.94
CA ASN A 187 3.41 -15.50 -0.77
C ASN A 187 4.13 -16.81 -1.13
N GLN A 188 5.46 -16.75 -1.19
CA GLN A 188 6.33 -17.92 -1.44
C GLN A 188 7.01 -18.46 -0.16
N GLY A 189 6.42 -18.17 1.01
CA GLY A 189 6.95 -18.57 2.32
C GLY A 189 7.92 -17.54 2.93
N SER A 190 8.18 -17.67 4.23
CA SER A 190 8.90 -16.68 5.04
C SER A 190 10.43 -16.82 5.06
N THR A 191 10.98 -17.81 4.36
CA THR A 191 12.43 -18.08 4.35
C THR A 191 13.16 -17.25 3.29
N LEU A 192 14.49 -17.15 3.38
CA LEU A 192 15.32 -16.54 2.32
C LEU A 192 15.09 -17.20 0.95
N ARG A 193 14.88 -18.52 0.93
CA ARG A 193 14.53 -19.26 -0.29
C ARG A 193 13.16 -18.83 -0.83
N GLY A 194 12.19 -18.61 0.06
CA GLY A 194 10.88 -18.06 -0.28
C GLY A 194 10.97 -16.66 -0.86
N TYR A 195 11.78 -15.79 -0.27
CA TYR A 195 12.03 -14.44 -0.81
C TYR A 195 12.64 -14.47 -2.23
N ARG A 196 13.67 -15.30 -2.46
CA ARG A 196 14.25 -15.48 -3.82
C ARG A 196 13.23 -16.03 -4.82
N ARG A 197 12.40 -16.99 -4.39
CA ARG A 197 11.32 -17.54 -5.21
C ARG A 197 10.29 -16.46 -5.56
N ALA A 198 9.90 -15.62 -4.60
CA ALA A 198 8.98 -14.52 -4.83
C ALA A 198 9.54 -13.47 -5.79
N ARG A 199 10.84 -13.17 -5.73
CA ARG A 199 11.49 -12.31 -6.73
C ARG A 199 11.39 -12.85 -8.17
N GLU A 200 11.62 -14.15 -8.36
CA GLU A 200 11.47 -14.77 -9.68
C GLU A 200 10.01 -14.73 -10.16
N VAL A 201 9.07 -15.03 -9.25
CA VAL A 201 7.64 -14.93 -9.53
C VAL A 201 7.21 -13.49 -9.83
N ALA A 202 7.77 -12.50 -9.13
CA ALA A 202 7.50 -11.08 -9.35
C ALA A 202 7.92 -10.65 -10.77
N LYS A 203 9.11 -11.08 -11.21
CA LYS A 203 9.61 -10.83 -12.56
C LYS A 203 8.71 -11.42 -13.64
N GLN A 204 8.27 -12.68 -13.45
CA GLN A 204 7.32 -13.33 -14.37
C GLN A 204 5.95 -12.64 -14.34
N SER A 205 5.50 -12.23 -13.16
CA SER A 205 4.25 -11.49 -12.97
C SER A 205 4.29 -10.09 -13.59
N GLY A 206 5.46 -9.48 -13.76
CA GLY A 206 5.63 -8.23 -14.50
C GLY A 206 5.20 -8.36 -15.96
N VAL A 207 5.47 -9.51 -16.60
CA VAL A 207 5.00 -9.79 -17.97
C VAL A 207 3.46 -9.86 -18.02
N ASP A 208 2.85 -10.43 -16.99
CA ASP A 208 1.40 -10.58 -16.89
C ASP A 208 0.72 -9.24 -16.56
N LEU A 209 1.33 -8.45 -15.68
CA LEU A 209 0.90 -7.08 -15.41
C LEU A 209 0.98 -6.23 -16.68
N ALA A 210 2.04 -6.33 -17.48
CA ALA A 210 2.12 -5.65 -18.76
C ALA A 210 0.97 -6.05 -19.70
N ARG A 211 0.56 -7.32 -19.73
CA ARG A 211 -0.61 -7.78 -20.50
C ARG A 211 -1.93 -7.21 -19.96
N ALA A 212 -2.08 -7.11 -18.64
CA ALA A 212 -3.25 -6.50 -18.03
C ALA A 212 -3.31 -4.98 -18.31
N MET A 213 -2.19 -4.27 -18.16
CA MET A 213 -2.09 -2.83 -18.45
C MET A 213 -2.33 -2.52 -19.92
N ALA A 214 -1.79 -3.35 -20.82
CA ALA A 214 -2.09 -3.33 -22.24
C ALA A 214 -3.61 -3.34 -22.52
N LEU A 215 -4.31 -4.34 -21.96
CA LEU A 215 -5.76 -4.47 -22.10
C LEU A 215 -6.50 -3.23 -21.57
N ILE A 216 -6.08 -2.71 -20.41
CA ILE A 216 -6.68 -1.53 -19.78
C ILE A 216 -6.50 -0.29 -20.68
N ILE A 217 -5.28 -0.03 -21.15
CA ILE A 217 -4.98 1.13 -21.97
C ILE A 217 -5.72 1.04 -23.31
N ASP A 218 -5.69 -0.12 -23.96
CA ASP A 218 -6.19 -0.29 -25.32
C ASP A 218 -7.72 -0.43 -25.40
N GLU A 219 -8.35 -1.07 -24.41
CA GLU A 219 -9.78 -1.41 -24.45
C GLU A 219 -10.64 -0.66 -23.42
N VAL A 220 -10.16 -0.50 -22.17
CA VAL A 220 -10.90 0.28 -21.15
C VAL A 220 -10.78 1.78 -21.44
N ARG A 221 -9.58 2.23 -21.83
CA ARG A 221 -9.25 3.61 -22.24
C ARG A 221 -9.62 4.67 -21.18
N PRO A 222 -9.06 4.57 -19.95
CA PRO A 222 -9.16 5.67 -19.00
C PRO A 222 -8.44 6.91 -19.54
N GLU A 223 -8.96 8.11 -19.25
CA GLU A 223 -8.21 9.35 -19.52
C GLU A 223 -7.02 9.50 -18.57
N ARG A 224 -7.12 8.89 -17.39
CA ARG A 224 -6.11 8.96 -16.32
C ARG A 224 -5.91 7.59 -15.71
N LEU A 225 -4.77 6.97 -15.99
CA LEU A 225 -4.36 5.74 -15.32
C LEU A 225 -3.41 6.08 -14.18
N TRP A 226 -3.83 5.77 -12.96
CA TRP A 226 -3.03 5.91 -11.75
C TRP A 226 -2.57 4.55 -11.27
N LEU A 227 -1.34 4.45 -10.79
CA LEU A 227 -0.76 3.21 -10.30
C LEU A 227 -0.17 3.42 -8.90
N VAL A 228 -0.53 2.57 -7.95
CA VAL A 228 0.08 2.52 -6.61
C VAL A 228 0.70 1.14 -6.41
N ALA A 229 1.98 1.09 -6.04
CA ALA A 229 2.66 -0.15 -5.71
C ALA A 229 3.42 -0.08 -4.38
N ASN A 230 3.45 -1.19 -3.64
CA ASN A 230 4.12 -1.28 -2.35
C ASN A 230 5.21 -2.36 -2.35
N SER A 231 6.38 -2.07 -1.77
CA SER A 231 7.48 -3.02 -1.57
C SER A 231 7.84 -3.75 -2.87
N MET A 232 7.84 -5.08 -2.88
CA MET A 232 8.16 -5.92 -4.05
C MET A 232 7.14 -5.75 -5.20
N GLY A 233 5.97 -5.16 -4.97
CA GLY A 233 5.05 -4.77 -6.03
C GLY A 233 5.66 -3.75 -6.99
N ALA A 234 6.57 -2.89 -6.49
CA ALA A 234 7.33 -1.97 -7.34
C ALA A 234 8.24 -2.68 -8.34
N GLN A 235 8.80 -3.84 -7.97
CA GLN A 235 9.56 -4.68 -8.90
C GLN A 235 8.68 -5.23 -10.02
N VAL A 236 7.46 -5.70 -9.69
CA VAL A 236 6.48 -6.17 -10.69
C VAL A 236 6.15 -5.06 -11.69
N VAL A 237 5.95 -3.83 -11.21
CA VAL A 237 5.72 -2.65 -12.06
C VAL A 237 6.94 -2.34 -12.93
N ALA A 238 8.15 -2.41 -12.38
CA ALA A 238 9.37 -2.18 -13.14
C ALA A 238 9.58 -3.17 -14.28
N ASP A 239 9.30 -4.44 -14.02
CA ASP A 239 9.34 -5.48 -15.04
C ASP A 239 8.22 -5.31 -16.08
N ALA A 240 7.02 -4.88 -15.65
CA ALA A 240 5.93 -4.57 -16.56
C ALA A 240 6.25 -3.40 -17.51
N PHE A 241 6.78 -2.30 -16.98
CA PHE A 241 7.20 -1.16 -17.79
C PHE A 241 8.33 -1.54 -18.74
N SER A 242 9.21 -2.45 -18.32
CA SER A 242 10.23 -3.04 -19.19
C SER A 242 9.66 -3.80 -20.38
N VAL A 243 8.52 -4.46 -20.21
CA VAL A 243 7.81 -5.13 -21.30
C VAL A 243 7.08 -4.11 -22.17
N LEU A 244 6.31 -3.19 -21.58
CA LEU A 244 5.54 -2.17 -22.31
C LEU A 244 6.44 -1.27 -23.16
N TYR A 245 7.53 -0.75 -22.60
CA TYR A 245 8.47 0.13 -23.31
C TYR A 245 9.09 -0.48 -24.57
N ARG A 246 9.18 -1.82 -24.64
CA ARG A 246 9.70 -2.53 -25.82
C ARG A 246 8.66 -2.74 -26.92
N GLN A 247 7.38 -2.47 -26.64
CA GLN A 247 6.32 -2.59 -27.63
C GLN A 247 6.26 -1.28 -28.42
N ALA A 248 6.36 -1.37 -29.74
CA ALA A 248 6.38 -0.19 -30.64
C ALA A 248 5.19 0.75 -30.45
N ARG A 249 4.04 0.24 -29.95
CA ARG A 249 2.88 1.09 -29.70
C ARG A 249 3.06 2.05 -28.52
N PHE A 250 3.93 1.73 -27.57
CA PHE A 250 4.21 2.54 -26.39
C PHE A 250 5.55 3.29 -26.52
N SER A 251 6.23 3.19 -27.66
CA SER A 251 7.47 3.91 -27.92
C SER A 251 7.25 5.32 -28.49
N ASP A 252 6.09 5.57 -29.09
CA ASP A 252 5.81 6.79 -29.87
C ASP A 252 4.67 7.66 -29.29
N THR A 253 3.94 7.18 -28.27
CA THR A 253 2.88 7.95 -27.60
C THR A 253 3.42 8.81 -26.47
N GLU A 254 2.88 10.03 -26.34
CA GLU A 254 3.01 10.81 -25.11
C GLU A 254 2.50 9.98 -23.91
N THR A 255 3.10 10.20 -22.73
CA THR A 255 2.88 9.46 -21.46
C THR A 255 1.50 8.81 -21.31
N GLU A 256 1.47 7.47 -21.20
CA GLU A 256 0.24 6.64 -21.12
C GLU A 256 -0.29 6.49 -19.69
N ILE A 257 0.59 6.68 -18.70
CA ILE A 257 0.28 6.56 -17.27
C ILE A 257 0.46 7.93 -16.64
N GLU A 258 -0.59 8.44 -15.99
CA GLU A 258 -0.53 9.78 -15.42
C GLU A 258 0.36 9.79 -14.17
N ASP A 259 0.00 8.98 -13.17
CA ASP A 259 0.69 8.97 -11.89
C ASP A 259 1.13 7.56 -11.51
N VAL A 260 2.39 7.42 -11.11
CA VAL A 260 2.90 6.22 -10.44
C VAL A 260 3.35 6.59 -9.04
N VAL A 261 2.83 5.86 -8.05
CA VAL A 261 3.15 6.04 -6.64
C VAL A 261 3.78 4.76 -6.11
N LEU A 262 5.02 4.85 -5.66
CA LEU A 262 5.75 3.75 -5.03
C LEU A 262 5.84 3.99 -3.53
N THR A 263 5.48 3.00 -2.74
CA THR A 263 5.61 3.01 -1.28
C THR A 263 6.64 1.97 -0.86
N ALA A 264 7.65 2.39 -0.08
CA ALA A 264 8.75 1.54 0.37
C ALA A 264 9.28 0.56 -0.71
N PRO A 265 9.58 1.02 -1.94
CA PRO A 265 9.89 0.12 -3.05
C PRO A 265 11.11 -0.76 -2.77
N ASP A 266 10.99 -2.05 -3.08
CA ASP A 266 12.07 -3.04 -3.00
C ASP A 266 12.53 -3.40 -4.42
N VAL A 267 13.32 -2.50 -5.02
CA VAL A 267 13.89 -2.64 -6.37
C VAL A 267 15.41 -2.48 -6.25
N GLY A 268 16.16 -3.40 -6.86
CA GLY A 268 17.62 -3.37 -6.84
C GLY A 268 18.17 -2.08 -7.47
N HIS A 269 19.21 -1.50 -6.88
CA HIS A 269 19.77 -0.20 -7.28
C HIS A 269 20.19 -0.13 -8.76
N GLU A 270 20.97 -1.11 -9.22
CA GLU A 270 21.49 -1.15 -10.59
C GLU A 270 20.38 -1.37 -11.62
N ASP A 271 19.36 -2.14 -11.25
CA ASP A 271 18.15 -2.36 -12.04
C ASP A 271 17.29 -1.09 -12.11
N PHE A 272 17.23 -0.30 -11.03
CA PHE A 272 16.48 0.95 -11.02
C PHE A 272 17.06 1.97 -12.02
N ASP A 273 18.37 2.24 -11.96
CA ASP A 273 19.02 3.26 -12.80
C ASP A 273 19.11 2.87 -14.26
N THR A 274 19.58 1.64 -14.54
CA THR A 274 19.91 1.23 -15.90
C THR A 274 18.66 0.83 -16.68
N ASN A 275 17.67 0.26 -15.98
CA ASN A 275 16.53 -0.37 -16.61
C ASN A 275 15.20 0.31 -16.29
N PHE A 276 14.95 0.76 -15.06
CA PHE A 276 13.61 1.22 -14.69
C PHE A 276 13.41 2.72 -14.96
N LYS A 277 14.35 3.57 -14.55
CA LYS A 277 14.24 5.04 -14.66
C LYS A 277 14.01 5.54 -16.10
N PRO A 278 14.75 5.10 -17.14
CA PRO A 278 14.49 5.56 -18.50
C PRO A 278 13.09 5.19 -19.00
N LYS A 279 12.56 4.05 -18.55
CA LYS A 279 11.27 3.52 -18.98
C LYS A 279 10.11 4.21 -18.29
N ILE A 280 10.25 4.53 -17.00
CA ILE A 280 9.30 5.40 -16.29
C ILE A 280 9.22 6.75 -16.98
N ASN A 281 10.36 7.39 -17.27
CA ASN A 281 10.37 8.71 -17.90
C ASN A 281 9.67 8.75 -19.26
N ALA A 282 9.59 7.61 -19.97
CA ALA A 282 8.88 7.48 -21.22
C ALA A 282 7.38 7.21 -21.05
N LEU A 283 7.01 6.34 -20.10
CA LEU A 283 5.62 5.87 -19.94
C LEU A 283 4.78 6.68 -18.96
N VAL A 284 5.43 7.39 -18.03
CA VAL A 284 4.80 8.00 -16.86
C VAL A 284 5.02 9.50 -16.87
N LYS A 285 3.95 10.26 -16.61
CA LYS A 285 4.01 11.71 -16.46
C LYS A 285 4.62 12.12 -15.12
N ASP A 286 4.10 11.57 -14.02
CA ASP A 286 4.53 11.89 -12.66
C ASP A 286 4.81 10.63 -11.82
N LEU A 287 6.01 10.55 -11.23
CA LEU A 287 6.43 9.49 -10.30
C LEU A 287 6.57 10.07 -8.89
N THR A 288 5.88 9.48 -7.91
CA THR A 288 6.07 9.78 -6.49
C THR A 288 6.60 8.56 -5.74
N VAL A 289 7.64 8.74 -4.93
CA VAL A 289 8.22 7.68 -4.09
C VAL A 289 8.13 8.07 -2.62
N TYR A 290 7.31 7.34 -1.86
CA TYR A 290 7.22 7.47 -0.41
C TYR A 290 8.21 6.54 0.29
N VAL A 291 9.01 7.11 1.19
CA VAL A 291 9.98 6.37 2.00
C VAL A 291 9.86 6.71 3.49
N SER A 292 10.18 5.75 4.36
CA SER A 292 10.24 5.95 5.81
C SER A 292 11.64 5.60 6.31
N SER A 293 12.29 6.48 7.07
CA SER A 293 13.61 6.23 7.64
C SER A 293 13.61 5.22 8.78
N ASN A 294 12.46 4.75 9.28
CA ASN A 294 12.41 3.60 10.18
C ASN A 294 12.49 2.24 9.45
N ASP A 295 12.24 2.19 8.14
CA ASP A 295 12.72 1.09 7.29
C ASP A 295 14.25 1.15 7.14
N ARG A 296 14.84 2.34 7.32
CA ARG A 296 16.29 2.60 7.32
C ARG A 296 16.92 2.46 8.72
N ALA A 297 16.18 2.60 9.83
CA ALA A 297 16.75 2.72 11.18
C ALA A 297 17.29 1.39 11.75
N LEU A 298 16.79 0.25 11.27
CA LEU A 298 17.38 -1.07 11.57
C LEU A 298 18.74 -1.28 10.86
N VAL A 299 18.98 -0.52 9.78
CA VAL A 299 20.24 -0.47 9.01
C VAL A 299 21.18 0.61 9.58
N MET A 300 20.68 1.81 9.87
CA MET A 300 21.46 2.96 10.35
C MET A 300 21.83 2.89 11.83
N SER A 301 21.00 2.30 12.71
CA SER A 301 21.34 2.18 14.14
C SER A 301 22.50 1.21 14.40
N ARG A 302 22.89 0.39 13.41
CA ARG A 302 24.10 -0.45 13.46
C ARG A 302 25.33 0.23 12.90
N LEU A 303 25.19 1.23 12.04
CA LEU A 303 26.31 2.08 11.59
C LEU A 303 26.69 3.11 12.65
N ILE A 304 25.71 3.80 13.23
CA ILE A 304 25.98 4.85 14.24
C ILE A 304 26.43 4.23 15.58
N ASN A 305 26.05 2.98 15.87
CA ASN A 305 26.57 2.26 17.05
C ASN A 305 27.85 1.44 16.79
N ARG A 306 28.39 1.41 15.56
CA ARG A 306 29.67 0.73 15.26
C ARG A 306 30.91 1.60 15.37
N GLU A 307 30.77 2.92 15.46
CA GLU A 307 31.89 3.78 15.88
C GLU A 307 32.14 3.81 17.40
N ARG A 308 31.36 3.04 18.19
CA ARG A 308 31.58 2.95 19.65
C ARG A 308 31.94 1.59 20.22
N ARG A 309 32.18 0.54 19.43
CA ARG A 309 32.83 -0.68 19.94
C ARG A 309 33.80 -1.28 18.93
N ARG A 310 35.08 -1.00 19.18
CA ARG A 310 36.22 -1.82 18.75
C ARG A 310 36.01 -3.27 19.20
N GLY A 311 36.29 -4.22 18.31
CA GLY A 311 36.50 -5.64 18.64
C GLY A 311 35.58 -6.60 17.88
N GLU A 312 36.15 -7.23 16.84
CA GLU A 312 35.83 -8.54 16.25
C GLU A 312 34.35 -8.94 16.00
N SER A 313 33.97 -9.05 14.72
CA SER A 313 33.61 -10.33 14.08
C SER A 313 32.96 -10.10 12.71
N THR A 314 33.40 -10.91 11.76
CA THR A 314 33.22 -10.90 10.31
C THR A 314 31.83 -11.41 9.92
N LEU A 315 30.95 -10.56 9.38
CA LEU A 315 29.81 -10.96 8.54
C LEU A 315 29.50 -9.80 7.55
N GLY A 316 29.43 -10.14 6.26
CA GLY A 316 29.55 -9.24 5.10
C GLY A 316 28.49 -8.16 4.96
N ALA A 317 28.93 -7.02 4.43
CA ALA A 317 28.21 -5.74 4.34
C ALA A 317 27.50 -5.51 2.99
N GLU A 318 27.02 -6.58 2.32
CA GLU A 318 26.62 -6.49 0.91
C GLU A 318 25.12 -6.29 0.66
N HIS A 319 24.34 -6.05 1.71
CA HIS A 319 22.91 -5.67 1.61
C HIS A 319 22.56 -4.39 2.38
N PHE A 320 23.57 -3.58 2.73
CA PHE A 320 23.43 -2.41 3.61
C PHE A 320 23.27 -1.07 2.87
N GLU A 321 23.41 -1.04 1.54
CA GLU A 321 23.44 0.20 0.75
C GLU A 321 22.17 0.50 -0.09
N GLU A 322 21.25 -0.45 -0.25
CA GLU A 322 20.14 -0.32 -1.23
C GLU A 322 19.07 0.72 -0.85
N ALA A 323 18.77 0.92 0.43
CA ALA A 323 17.67 1.81 0.86
C ALA A 323 18.05 3.30 0.97
N VAL A 324 19.35 3.64 1.01
CA VAL A 324 19.85 5.03 1.18
C VAL A 324 20.03 5.74 -0.16
N LYS A 325 20.22 4.99 -1.25
CA LYS A 325 20.51 5.53 -2.58
C LYS A 325 19.27 5.98 -3.37
N ILE A 326 18.05 5.74 -2.88
CA ILE A 326 16.84 6.30 -3.50
C ILE A 326 16.83 7.85 -3.50
N ALA A 327 17.39 8.45 -2.46
CA ALA A 327 17.56 9.90 -2.37
C ALA A 327 18.64 10.45 -3.35
N GLU A 328 19.52 9.59 -3.87
CA GLU A 328 20.48 9.97 -4.90
C GLU A 328 19.84 10.03 -6.31
N PHE A 329 18.61 9.56 -6.48
CA PHE A 329 17.94 9.51 -7.79
C PHE A 329 17.18 10.79 -8.19
N ILE A 330 17.02 11.75 -7.26
CA ILE A 330 16.40 13.05 -7.57
C ILE A 330 17.42 13.88 -8.36
N GLU A 331 17.17 14.02 -9.66
CA GLU A 331 17.88 15.02 -10.45
C GLU A 331 17.50 16.41 -9.93
N PRO A 332 18.48 17.29 -9.64
CA PRO A 332 18.17 18.66 -9.33
C PRO A 332 17.37 19.27 -10.50
N ASN A 333 16.12 19.65 -10.24
CA ASN A 333 15.13 20.26 -11.15
C ASN A 333 14.23 19.34 -11.99
N SER A 334 14.19 18.01 -11.76
CA SER A 334 13.12 17.21 -12.35
C SER A 334 11.81 17.43 -11.60
N GLN A 335 10.80 18.01 -12.26
CA GLN A 335 9.45 18.17 -11.68
C GLN A 335 8.63 16.87 -11.72
N ARG A 336 9.07 15.87 -12.50
CA ARG A 336 8.34 14.61 -12.74
C ARG A 336 8.63 13.51 -11.72
N ILE A 337 9.71 13.61 -10.94
CA ILE A 337 10.05 12.61 -9.90
C ILE A 337 10.07 13.31 -8.55
N THR A 338 9.13 12.93 -7.69
CA THR A 338 8.97 13.47 -6.34
C THR A 338 9.28 12.39 -5.30
N MET A 339 10.16 12.69 -4.35
CA MET A 339 10.40 11.83 -3.20
C MET A 339 9.83 12.46 -1.93
N VAL A 340 9.11 11.63 -1.16
CA VAL A 340 8.40 12.06 0.04
C VAL A 340 8.81 11.19 1.23
N ASP A 341 9.44 11.81 2.21
CA ASP A 341 9.81 11.17 3.47
C ASP A 341 8.63 11.24 4.46
N VAL A 342 8.07 10.09 4.81
CA VAL A 342 6.95 9.92 5.75
C VAL A 342 7.42 9.53 7.16
N THR A 343 8.73 9.50 7.42
CA THR A 343 9.28 9.17 8.75
C THR A 343 8.54 9.87 9.89
N PRO A 344 8.34 11.20 9.86
CA PRO A 344 7.87 11.92 11.05
C PRO A 344 6.41 11.60 11.41
N VAL A 345 5.65 11.09 10.43
CA VAL A 345 4.23 10.76 10.59
C VAL A 345 3.98 9.26 10.71
N ASN A 346 4.97 8.41 10.45
CA ASN A 346 4.83 6.96 10.57
C ASN A 346 4.57 6.54 12.03
N ARG A 347 3.39 5.97 12.27
CA ARG A 347 2.92 5.51 13.60
C ARG A 347 3.06 3.99 13.80
N THR A 348 3.50 3.26 12.78
CA THR A 348 3.47 1.79 12.77
C THR A 348 4.57 1.16 13.65
N ARG A 349 4.22 0.03 14.27
CA ARG A 349 5.18 -0.88 14.93
C ARG A 349 5.75 -1.93 13.95
N ASN A 350 5.04 -2.19 12.86
CA ASN A 350 5.45 -2.98 11.71
C ASN A 350 5.88 -2.04 10.57
N PHE A 351 7.19 -1.79 10.53
CA PHE A 351 7.84 -0.66 9.85
C PHE A 351 7.56 -0.54 8.33
N HIS A 352 7.25 -1.66 7.65
CA HIS A 352 6.98 -1.74 6.19
C HIS A 352 5.54 -1.40 5.76
N ASN A 353 4.64 -1.07 6.70
CA ASN A 353 3.21 -0.89 6.46
C ASN A 353 2.71 0.54 6.77
N PHE A 354 3.58 1.56 6.71
CA PHE A 354 3.21 2.93 7.08
C PHE A 354 2.01 3.47 6.30
N SER A 355 1.80 2.99 5.07
CA SER A 355 0.69 3.32 4.19
C SER A 355 -0.68 2.85 4.73
N LEU A 356 -0.72 2.16 5.87
CA LEU A 356 -1.94 1.59 6.46
C LEU A 356 -2.41 2.34 7.72
N GLU A 357 -1.52 3.10 8.38
CA GLU A 357 -1.82 3.74 9.69
C GLU A 357 -1.49 5.24 9.73
N THR A 358 -1.20 5.85 8.57
CA THR A 358 -0.77 7.26 8.46
C THR A 358 -1.80 8.07 7.66
N PRO A 359 -2.78 8.74 8.30
CA PRO A 359 -3.77 9.57 7.61
C PRO A 359 -3.14 10.62 6.70
N GLU A 360 -2.01 11.19 7.12
CA GLU A 360 -1.28 12.20 6.37
C GLU A 360 -0.76 11.67 5.01
N TYR A 361 -0.49 10.37 4.90
CA TYR A 361 -0.12 9.72 3.64
C TYR A 361 -1.32 9.63 2.68
N PHE A 362 -2.50 9.24 3.17
CA PHE A 362 -3.70 9.14 2.34
C PHE A 362 -4.15 10.50 1.82
N ASP A 363 -4.05 11.53 2.65
CA ASP A 363 -4.33 12.91 2.25
C ASP A 363 -3.40 13.42 1.16
N ASP A 364 -2.09 13.19 1.30
CA ASP A 364 -1.10 13.57 0.27
C ASP A 364 -1.34 12.79 -1.03
N LEU A 365 -1.60 11.48 -0.92
CA LEU A 365 -1.93 10.63 -2.06
C LEU A 365 -3.22 11.10 -2.76
N TYR A 366 -4.28 11.41 -2.01
CA TYR A 366 -5.51 11.96 -2.57
C TYR A 366 -5.22 13.23 -3.37
N LEU A 367 -4.48 14.18 -2.80
CA LEU A 367 -4.18 15.45 -3.46
C LEU A 367 -3.34 15.25 -4.73
N ARG A 368 -2.33 14.38 -4.69
CA ARG A 368 -1.50 14.07 -5.86
C ARG A 368 -2.33 13.53 -7.03
N LEU A 369 -3.19 12.56 -6.76
CA LEU A 369 -4.02 11.95 -7.81
C LEU A 369 -5.10 12.91 -8.31
N THR A 370 -5.63 13.78 -7.46
CA THR A 370 -6.86 14.54 -7.79
C THR A 370 -6.63 15.99 -8.21
N ASN A 371 -5.44 16.55 -8.01
CA ASN A 371 -5.12 17.96 -8.26
C ASN A 371 -4.00 18.11 -9.30
N ALA A 372 -4.38 18.40 -10.55
CA ALA A 372 -3.46 18.56 -11.68
C ALA A 372 -2.53 19.79 -11.57
N ASP A 373 -2.92 20.82 -10.81
CA ASP A 373 -2.21 22.11 -10.77
C ASP A 373 -1.28 22.25 -9.57
N THR A 374 -1.30 21.30 -8.61
CA THR A 374 -0.51 21.45 -7.37
C THR A 374 -0.14 20.10 -6.75
N PRO A 375 1.00 19.49 -7.13
CA PRO A 375 1.55 18.33 -6.40
C PRO A 375 2.07 18.67 -4.98
N SER A 376 1.91 19.92 -4.53
CA SER A 376 2.53 20.49 -3.32
C SER A 376 1.63 21.52 -2.62
N SER A 377 0.40 21.17 -2.24
CA SER A 377 -0.53 22.12 -1.56
C SER A 377 -0.58 21.99 -0.02
N ARG A 378 0.37 21.31 0.62
CA ARG A 378 0.53 21.28 2.10
C ARG A 378 1.96 21.62 2.50
N LEU A 379 2.16 21.99 3.77
CA LEU A 379 3.46 22.25 4.42
C LEU A 379 4.37 21.01 4.35
N LEU A 380 4.89 20.72 3.18
CA LEU A 380 6.02 19.82 3.00
C LEU A 380 7.26 20.63 3.38
N TYR A 381 7.95 20.22 4.43
CA TYR A 381 9.25 20.80 4.72
C TYR A 381 10.22 20.29 3.65
N SER A 382 10.65 21.19 2.76
CA SER A 382 11.75 20.90 1.86
C SER A 382 13.03 20.87 2.69
N THR A 383 13.73 19.75 2.69
CA THR A 383 15.07 19.66 3.25
C THR A 383 16.04 19.31 2.13
N ARG A 384 17.24 19.86 2.22
CA ARG A 384 18.29 19.70 1.23
C ARG A 384 19.36 18.81 1.83
N ASN A 385 19.72 17.72 1.15
CA ASN A 385 20.82 16.89 1.61
C ASN A 385 22.18 17.60 1.40
N SER A 386 23.27 16.99 1.88
CA SER A 386 24.64 17.51 1.72
C SER A 386 25.06 17.73 0.26
N ASP A 387 24.39 17.07 -0.68
CA ASP A 387 24.69 17.09 -2.12
C ASP A 387 23.78 18.07 -2.90
N GLY A 388 22.96 18.86 -2.20
CA GLY A 388 22.11 19.88 -2.82
C GLY A 388 20.75 19.38 -3.34
N LYS A 389 20.41 18.10 -3.15
CA LYS A 389 19.13 17.50 -3.58
C LYS A 389 18.01 17.85 -2.60
N THR A 390 16.90 18.33 -3.13
CA THR A 390 15.70 18.68 -2.35
C THR A 390 14.78 17.48 -2.25
N TYR A 391 14.36 17.12 -1.04
CA TYR A 391 13.33 16.14 -0.79
C TYR A 391 12.26 16.70 0.15
N TRP A 392 11.04 16.18 0.05
CA TRP A 392 9.89 16.64 0.81
C TRP A 392 9.67 15.75 2.03
N VAL A 393 9.30 16.35 3.16
CA VAL A 393 9.00 15.64 4.40
C VAL A 393 7.55 15.91 4.79
N ILE A 394 6.76 14.85 4.98
CA ILE A 394 5.41 14.97 5.53
C ILE A 394 5.52 15.11 7.05
N THR A 395 4.93 16.17 7.58
CA THR A 395 4.83 16.44 9.02
C THR A 395 3.37 16.46 9.46
N ARG A 396 3.12 16.19 10.74
CA ARG A 396 1.78 16.31 11.32
C ARG A 396 1.28 17.75 11.18
N SER A 397 0.01 17.92 10.81
CA SER A 397 -0.67 19.20 11.02
C SER A 397 -0.64 19.52 12.52
N ARG A 398 -0.29 20.77 12.86
CA ARG A 398 -0.31 21.24 14.25
C ARG A 398 -1.70 21.25 14.83
#